data_AF-A0A658NL99-F1
#
_entry.id   AF-A0A658NL99-F1
#
_cell.length_a   1.000
_cell.length_b   1.000
_cell.length_c   1.000
_cell.angle_alpha   90.00
_cell.angle_beta   90.00
_cell.angle_gamma   90.00
#
_symmetry.space_group_name_H-M   'P 1'
#
loop_
_entity.id
_entity.type
_entity.pdbx_description
1 polymer ?
#
loop_
_entity_poly.entity_id
_entity_poly.type
_entity_poly.pdbx_seq_one_letter_code
_entity_poly.pdbx_strand_id
1 'polypeptide(L)'
;VELPGDQGGVVKAVAQWNKGTMTSASFGYEVSATPLQLVRGYATFANGGYLVTPRIINAVETETGKTVPWSQVAPAPVAQQIIST
;
A
#
# COMPACT_ATOMS: atom_id res chain seq x y z
N VAL A 1 2.86 -0.60 4.87
CA VAL A 1 2.57 -1.24 6.17
C VAL A 1 3.74 -0.88 7.06
N GLU A 2 3.58 -0.75 8.37
CA GLU A 2 4.73 -0.45 9.23
C GLU A 2 5.29 -1.75 9.76
N LEU A 3 6.09 -2.44 8.94
CA LEU A 3 6.82 -3.63 9.35
C LEU A 3 8.30 -3.30 9.50
N PRO A 4 8.97 -3.82 10.54
CA PRO A 4 10.43 -3.77 10.62
C PRO A 4 11.03 -4.41 9.36
N GLY A 5 11.84 -3.65 8.62
CA GLY A 5 12.47 -4.12 7.38
C GLY A 5 11.64 -3.94 6.10
N ASP A 6 10.44 -3.33 6.15
CA ASP A 6 9.76 -2.88 4.94
C ASP A 6 10.56 -1.73 4.31
N GLN A 7 11.27 -2.05 3.22
CA GLN A 7 12.01 -1.08 2.42
C GLN A 7 11.12 -0.65 1.26
N GLY A 8 10.82 0.64 1.16
CA GLY A 8 9.97 1.14 0.08
C GLY A 8 10.54 0.85 -1.31
N GLY A 9 9.63 0.65 -2.27
CA GLY A 9 9.97 0.73 -3.68
C GLY A 9 10.54 2.09 -4.10
N VAL A 10 11.11 2.15 -5.31
CA VAL A 10 11.68 3.37 -5.89
C VAL A 10 11.01 3.65 -7.23
N VAL A 11 10.50 4.87 -7.38
CA VAL A 11 9.98 5.42 -8.63
C VAL A 11 10.58 6.81 -8.82
N LYS A 12 11.09 7.10 -10.01
CA LYS A 12 11.60 8.43 -10.35
C LYS A 12 10.47 9.46 -10.26
N ALA A 13 10.76 10.67 -9.79
CA ALA A 13 9.79 11.76 -9.82
C ALA A 13 9.39 12.06 -11.27
N VAL A 14 8.12 12.41 -11.51
CA VAL A 14 7.59 12.65 -12.87
C VAL A 14 8.40 13.71 -13.63
N ALA A 15 8.91 14.73 -12.94
CA ALA A 15 9.77 15.76 -13.54
C ALA A 15 11.11 15.23 -14.10
N GLN A 16 11.53 14.03 -13.68
CA GLN A 16 12.76 13.37 -14.14
C GLN A 16 12.48 12.36 -15.27
N TRP A 17 11.23 12.21 -15.70
CA TRP A 17 10.89 11.27 -16.75
C TRP A 17 11.28 11.82 -18.11
N ASN A 18 11.89 10.97 -18.92
CA ASN A 18 12.10 11.20 -20.35
C ASN A 18 11.22 10.25 -21.17
N LYS A 19 11.26 10.37 -22.51
CA LYS A 19 10.48 9.50 -23.41
C LYS A 19 10.73 8.01 -23.16
N GLY A 20 11.98 7.63 -22.87
CA GLY A 20 12.36 6.26 -22.57
C GLY A 20 11.75 5.76 -21.27
N THR A 21 11.88 6.54 -20.18
CA THR A 21 11.28 6.21 -18.87
C THR A 21 9.76 6.07 -18.95
N MET A 22 9.09 6.91 -19.76
CA MET A 22 7.65 6.84 -19.92
C MET A 22 7.19 5.51 -20.55
N THR A 23 7.94 5.00 -21.53
CA THR A 23 7.66 3.71 -22.17
C THR A 23 8.13 2.52 -21.34
N SER A 24 9.27 2.63 -20.65
CA SER A 24 9.83 1.54 -19.86
C SER A 24 9.01 1.29 -18.58
N ALA A 25 8.60 2.36 -17.90
CA ALA A 25 7.79 2.29 -16.68
C ALA A 25 6.42 1.65 -16.90
N SER A 26 5.80 1.82 -18.07
CA SER A 26 4.49 1.20 -18.35
C SER A 26 4.53 -0.33 -18.38
N PHE A 27 5.70 -0.92 -18.62
CA PHE A 27 5.92 -2.38 -18.59
C PHE A 27 6.73 -2.83 -17.36
N GLY A 28 6.91 -1.96 -16.36
CA GLY A 28 7.53 -2.29 -15.08
C GLY A 28 9.05 -2.12 -15.01
N TYR A 29 9.70 -1.56 -16.03
CA TYR A 29 11.12 -1.19 -15.98
C TYR A 29 11.31 0.16 -15.28
N GLU A 30 12.50 0.40 -14.72
CA GLU A 30 12.83 1.63 -13.95
C GLU A 30 11.97 1.87 -12.70
N VAL A 31 11.16 0.88 -12.30
CA VAL A 31 10.35 0.88 -11.10
C VAL A 31 10.78 -0.28 -10.21
N SER A 32 10.94 -0.01 -8.93
CA SER A 32 11.10 -1.04 -7.90
C SER A 32 9.91 -0.96 -6.95
N ALA A 33 9.35 -2.11 -6.56
CA ALA A 33 8.25 -2.20 -5.61
C ALA A 33 8.43 -3.45 -4.74
N THR A 34 7.97 -3.40 -3.49
CA THR A 34 7.93 -4.60 -2.65
C THR A 34 6.81 -5.54 -3.10
N PRO A 35 6.90 -6.85 -2.84
CA PRO A 35 5.80 -7.79 -3.12
C PRO A 35 4.47 -7.34 -2.50
N LEU A 36 4.51 -6.76 -1.30
CA LEU A 36 3.31 -6.26 -0.63
C LEU A 36 2.72 -5.02 -1.32
N GLN A 37 3.56 -4.13 -1.85
CA GLN A 37 3.10 -2.99 -2.65
C GLN A 37 2.44 -3.47 -3.96
N LEU A 38 2.99 -4.52 -4.60
CA LEU A 38 2.40 -5.11 -5.79
C LEU A 38 1.01 -5.69 -5.50
N VAL A 39 0.89 -6.53 -4.47
CA VAL A 39 -0.39 -7.12 -4.05
C VAL A 39 -1.42 -6.04 -3.70
N ARG A 40 -1.00 -4.95 -3.02
CA ARG A 40 -1.87 -3.81 -2.71
C ARG A 40 -2.43 -3.15 -3.97
N GLY A 41 -1.58 -2.96 -5.00
CA GLY A 41 -2.02 -2.43 -6.29
C GLY A 41 -3.09 -3.32 -6.93
N TYR A 42 -2.85 -4.62 -7.01
CA TYR A 42 -3.81 -5.58 -7.56
C TYR A 42 -5.12 -5.64 -6.78
N ALA A 43 -5.06 -5.57 -5.45
CA ALA A 43 -6.24 -5.58 -4.59
C ALA A 43 -7.22 -4.43 -4.88
N THR A 44 -6.72 -3.31 -5.40
CA THR A 44 -7.54 -2.15 -5.80
C THR A 44 -8.56 -2.52 -6.88
N PHE A 45 -8.18 -3.38 -7.83
CA PHE A 45 -9.12 -3.85 -8.86
C PHE A 45 -10.19 -4.76 -8.28
N ALA A 46 -9.83 -5.58 -7.29
CA ALA A 46 -10.73 -6.54 -6.67
C ALA A 46 -11.71 -5.89 -5.67
N ASN A 47 -11.35 -4.76 -5.07
CA ASN A 47 -12.13 -4.14 -3.99
C ASN A 47 -12.93 -2.90 -4.42
N GLY A 48 -13.35 -2.84 -5.69
CA GLY A 48 -14.19 -1.75 -6.20
C GLY A 48 -13.44 -0.44 -6.43
N GLY A 49 -12.13 -0.49 -6.61
CA GLY A 49 -11.32 0.67 -6.97
C GLY A 49 -10.73 1.44 -5.77
N TYR A 50 -10.79 0.87 -4.57
CA TYR A 50 -10.32 1.51 -3.34
C TYR A 50 -8.88 1.11 -3.00
N LEU A 51 -7.96 2.06 -2.97
CA LEU A 51 -6.63 1.84 -2.45
C LEU A 51 -6.68 1.80 -0.91
N VAL A 52 -6.56 0.61 -0.34
CA VAL A 52 -6.56 0.39 1.11
C VAL A 52 -5.13 0.30 1.66
N THR A 53 -4.93 0.71 2.91
CA THR A 53 -3.64 0.51 3.59
C THR A 53 -3.60 -0.90 4.23
N PRO A 54 -2.70 -1.79 3.80
CA PRO A 54 -2.62 -3.15 4.33
C PRO A 54 -2.18 -3.15 5.80
N ARG A 55 -2.77 -4.05 6.59
CA ARG A 55 -2.51 -4.22 8.02
C ARG A 55 -2.43 -5.71 8.37
N ILE A 56 -1.56 -6.05 9.32
CA ILE A 56 -1.36 -7.43 9.79
C ILE A 56 -1.91 -7.62 11.21
N ILE A 57 -1.90 -6.56 12.03
CA ILE A 57 -2.44 -6.59 13.39
C ILE A 57 -3.97 -6.46 13.33
N ASN A 58 -4.67 -7.45 13.88
CA ASN A 58 -6.13 -7.44 13.99
C ASN A 58 -6.62 -6.83 15.32
N ALA A 59 -6.01 -7.24 16.43
CA ALA A 59 -6.32 -6.77 17.76
C ALA A 59 -5.09 -6.85 18.67
N VAL A 60 -5.12 -6.11 19.78
CA VAL A 60 -4.12 -6.16 20.85
C VAL A 60 -4.79 -6.53 22.16
N GLU A 61 -4.10 -7.28 23.00
CA GLU A 61 -4.54 -7.59 24.35
C GLU A 61 -3.83 -6.65 25.34
N THR A 62 -4.60 -5.99 26.21
CA THR A 62 -4.05 -5.12 27.25
C THR A 62 -3.63 -5.93 28.47
N GLU A 63 -2.81 -5.35 29.35
CA GLU A 63 -2.39 -5.97 30.61
C GLU A 63 -3.56 -6.39 31.51
N THR A 64 -4.74 -5.80 31.29
CA THR A 64 -6.00 -6.11 31.97
C THR A 64 -6.79 -7.28 31.36
N GLY A 65 -6.24 -7.98 30.35
CA GLY A 65 -6.88 -9.10 29.65
C GLY A 65 -8.00 -8.68 28.69
N LYS A 66 -8.11 -7.38 28.36
CA LYS A 66 -9.12 -6.88 27.42
C LYS A 66 -8.57 -6.88 26.00
N THR A 67 -9.24 -7.57 25.09
CA THR A 67 -8.93 -7.51 23.66
C THR A 67 -9.51 -6.24 23.05
N VAL A 68 -8.65 -5.40 22.47
CA VAL A 68 -9.02 -4.15 21.79
C VAL A 68 -8.74 -4.31 20.29
N PRO A 69 -9.74 -4.09 19.41
CA PRO A 69 -9.52 -4.09 17.97
C PRO A 69 -8.50 -3.03 17.55
N TRP A 70 -7.63 -3.37 16.59
CA TRP A 70 -6.59 -2.44 16.13
C TRP A 70 -7.16 -1.14 15.54
N SER A 71 -8.38 -1.19 14.99
CA SER A 71 -9.11 -0.01 14.48
C SER A 71 -9.40 1.06 15.54
N GLN A 72 -9.38 0.70 16.83
CA GLN A 72 -9.57 1.62 17.95
C GLN A 72 -8.24 2.16 18.48
N VAL A 73 -7.12 1.50 18.15
CA VAL A 73 -5.78 1.83 18.63
C VAL A 73 -5.02 2.70 17.62
N ALA A 74 -5.17 2.38 16.34
CA ALA A 74 -4.59 3.14 15.24
C ALA A 74 -5.69 3.70 14.34
N PRO A 75 -5.50 4.90 13.77
CA PRO A 75 -6.50 5.53 12.91
C PRO A 75 -6.94 4.59 11.79
N ALA A 76 -8.23 4.66 11.45
CA ALA A 76 -8.78 3.88 10.35
C ALA A 76 -8.03 4.24 9.04
N PRO A 77 -7.64 3.24 8.23
CA PRO A 77 -6.94 3.47 7.00
C PRO A 77 -7.88 4.23 6.07
N VAL A 78 -7.39 5.35 5.53
CA VAL A 78 -8.13 6.12 4.55
C VAL A 78 -8.21 5.26 3.28
N ALA A 79 -9.39 4.72 2.99
CA ALA A 79 -9.67 4.07 1.72
C ALA A 79 -9.85 5.18 0.67
N GLN A 80 -8.88 5.33 -0.23
CA GLN A 80 -8.96 6.31 -1.30
C GLN A 80 -9.46 5.62 -2.55
N GLN A 81 -10.57 6.09 -3.13
CA GLN A 81 -10.98 5.59 -4.44
C GLN A 81 -10.04 6.14 -5.51
N ILE A 82 -9.28 5.25 -6.16
CA ILE A 82 -8.32 5.60 -7.21
C ILE A 82 -8.72 5.06 -8.58
N ILE A 83 -9.65 4.12 -8.62
CA ILE A 83 -10.28 3.61 -9.85
C ILE A 83 -11.79 3.78 -9.68
N SER A 84 -12.44 4.35 -10.69
CA SER A 84 -13.90 4.38 -10.79
C SER A 84 -14.27 3.49 -11.97
N THR A 85 -15.02 2.43 -11.69
CA THR A 85 -15.53 1.49 -12.70
C THR A 85 -17.03 1.67 -12.87
#